data_AF-A0AAE1U390-F1
#
_entry.id   AF-A0AAE1U390-F1
#
_cell.length_a   1.000
_cell.length_b   1.000
_cell.length_c   1.000
_cell.angle_alpha   90.00
_cell.angle_beta   90.00
_cell.angle_gamma   90.00
#
_symmetry.space_group_name_H-M   'P 1'
#
loop_
_entity.id
_entity.type
_entity.pdbx_description
1 polymer ?
#
loop_
_entity_poly.entity_id
_entity_poly.type
_entity_poly.pdbx_seq_one_letter_code
_entity_poly.pdbx_strand_id
1 'polypeptide(L)'
;MLGPYALAQDALTTIISEPLRGQHLLLVIEDQRDEEHELEVGRVVKAAGASSTPILVTNQSGLLLLQHTNQPSHHTQGTLLTTILLLHRDPTEFLSLLADNFYWNPSYLVLLCLTSHLNTTSVLNHPVVQRSQYILLLHSVVQFGRSRLYVYGSSFSDSDSDYEGHLLKKTPLGTWNPDKFHTRQTLFPSRFRDFRGHEIHLAAWCIDEPLMYTLSDGSCTGQNMDALNIIAHKFNFKVKLIHGTDDGKWGSLENGSWVGLLRELQHFDKHLVINSMILNLDTLHSFDYTYPYTISSYGFMIRVPPPVPQWRNILYPFSTLIWSLLLATTLTVAAIFTFLIRFLNGVSDPYGFALKVLGGLVAQSMNTREVKTWWWAKSGLVVWWLSVVIIAAAYTGNLVAVLTIPTFPKVFQTVQELATDDGIKTSQNPTMAALGDKLNLIPITNLFHLYEDIMDNEMKKGGYALIVFGDYIDFLRQKYNNMKVTYVMKERIYWSSLSWFLRRHTAYTSTLSNALMHLQETGVLNNLYRIHMGRIFNPNIQVRVYE
;
A
#
# COMPACT_ATOMS: atom_id res chain seq x y z
N MET A 1 14.79 -40.49 -42.79
CA MET A 1 14.03 -40.25 -41.55
C MET A 1 14.91 -39.40 -40.65
N LEU A 2 14.43 -38.26 -40.16
CA LEU A 2 15.22 -37.36 -39.33
C LEU A 2 15.34 -37.94 -37.91
N GLY A 3 16.56 -37.99 -37.38
CA GLY A 3 16.80 -38.32 -35.98
C GLY A 3 16.22 -37.26 -35.03
N PRO A 4 16.14 -37.54 -33.72
CA PRO A 4 15.56 -36.62 -32.74
C PRO A 4 16.24 -35.25 -32.73
N TYR A 5 17.56 -35.19 -32.92
CA TYR A 5 18.32 -33.94 -33.02
C TYR A 5 17.98 -33.12 -34.25
N ALA A 6 17.79 -33.77 -35.41
CA ALA A 6 17.46 -33.07 -36.64
C ALA A 6 16.02 -32.52 -36.63
N LEU A 7 15.09 -33.21 -35.95
CA LEU A 7 13.74 -32.68 -35.68
C LEU A 7 13.76 -31.51 -34.71
N ALA A 8 14.57 -31.59 -33.65
CA ALA A 8 14.74 -30.50 -32.70
C ALA A 8 15.39 -29.27 -33.35
N GLN A 9 16.37 -29.47 -34.24
CA GLN A 9 17.00 -28.41 -35.02
C GLN A 9 15.99 -27.68 -35.89
N ASP A 10 15.20 -28.41 -36.68
CA ASP A 10 14.17 -27.85 -37.57
C ASP A 10 13.09 -27.08 -36.81
N ALA A 11 12.61 -27.66 -35.70
CA ALA A 11 11.66 -26.98 -34.82
C ALA A 11 12.25 -25.70 -34.20
N LEU A 12 13.49 -25.75 -33.70
CA LEU A 12 14.14 -24.59 -33.11
C LEU A 12 14.34 -23.46 -34.13
N THR A 13 14.82 -23.78 -35.35
CA THR A 13 14.98 -22.77 -36.40
C THR A 13 13.67 -22.12 -36.78
N THR A 14 12.59 -22.92 -36.85
CA THR A 14 11.25 -22.42 -37.20
C THR A 14 10.66 -21.57 -36.07
N ILE A 15 10.80 -22.00 -34.81
CA ILE A 15 10.32 -21.23 -33.63
C ILE A 15 11.02 -19.88 -33.56
N ILE A 16 12.32 -19.83 -33.84
CA ILE A 16 13.10 -18.59 -33.78
C ILE A 16 12.78 -17.66 -34.95
N SER A 17 12.61 -18.21 -36.17
CA SER A 17 12.38 -17.41 -37.37
C SER A 17 10.96 -16.85 -37.49
N GLU A 18 9.96 -17.52 -36.92
CA GLU A 18 8.55 -17.14 -37.03
C GLU A 18 7.98 -16.62 -35.70
N PRO A 19 7.53 -17.45 -34.73
CA PRO A 19 6.79 -16.96 -33.56
C PRO A 19 7.64 -16.14 -32.58
N LEU A 20 8.97 -16.30 -32.57
CA LEU A 20 9.89 -15.53 -31.72
C LEU A 20 10.71 -14.48 -32.48
N ARG A 21 10.35 -14.19 -33.73
CA ARG A 21 11.11 -13.25 -34.58
C ARG A 21 11.26 -11.88 -33.90
N GLY A 22 12.49 -11.40 -33.84
CA GLY A 22 12.84 -10.07 -33.30
C GLY A 22 12.88 -9.95 -31.78
N GLN A 23 12.80 -11.08 -31.04
CA GLN A 23 12.92 -11.09 -29.58
C GLN A 23 14.36 -11.32 -29.11
N HIS A 24 14.65 -10.91 -27.88
CA HIS A 24 15.88 -11.31 -27.18
C HIS A 24 15.72 -12.72 -26.64
N LEU A 25 16.63 -13.61 -27.04
CA LEU A 25 16.61 -15.02 -26.64
C LEU A 25 17.83 -15.35 -25.80
N LEU A 26 17.63 -16.12 -24.73
CA LEU A 26 18.72 -16.76 -23.98
C LEU A 26 18.65 -18.26 -24.24
N LEU A 27 19.66 -18.80 -24.92
CA LEU A 27 19.82 -20.22 -25.13
C LEU A 27 20.76 -20.75 -24.05
N VAL A 28 20.22 -21.59 -23.15
CA VAL A 28 20.98 -22.24 -22.10
C VAL A 28 21.19 -23.70 -22.48
N ILE A 29 22.46 -24.10 -22.57
CA ILE A 29 22.89 -25.45 -22.90
C ILE A 29 23.25 -26.19 -21.60
N GLU A 30 22.66 -27.36 -21.40
CA GLU A 30 23.04 -28.29 -20.33
C GLU A 30 24.51 -28.76 -20.51
N ASP A 31 25.29 -28.82 -19.42
CA ASP A 31 26.74 -29.03 -19.44
C ASP A 31 27.15 -30.31 -20.19
N GLN A 32 28.19 -30.20 -21.03
CA GLN A 32 28.55 -31.19 -22.02
C GLN A 32 29.86 -31.87 -21.63
N ARG A 33 29.79 -33.16 -21.29
CA ARG A 33 30.99 -33.99 -21.01
C ARG A 33 31.29 -35.04 -22.08
N ASP A 34 30.43 -35.19 -23.09
CA ASP A 34 30.59 -36.19 -24.17
C ASP A 34 30.85 -35.51 -25.53
N GLU A 35 32.01 -35.75 -26.14
CA GLU A 35 32.46 -35.13 -27.41
C GLU A 35 31.52 -35.40 -28.60
N GLU A 36 30.87 -36.57 -28.67
CA GLU A 36 29.98 -36.94 -29.78
C GLU A 36 28.69 -36.10 -29.78
N HIS A 37 28.21 -35.75 -28.59
CA HIS A 37 27.00 -34.95 -28.38
C HIS A 37 27.26 -33.44 -28.49
N GLU A 38 28.52 -33.02 -28.31
CA GLU A 38 28.97 -31.65 -28.51
C GLU A 38 28.82 -31.22 -29.98
N LEU A 39 29.13 -32.12 -30.91
CA LEU A 39 28.98 -31.86 -32.34
C LEU A 39 27.51 -31.71 -32.76
N GLU A 40 26.62 -32.55 -32.21
CA GLU A 40 25.17 -32.54 -32.49
C GLU A 40 24.51 -31.28 -31.91
N VAL A 41 24.79 -30.92 -30.66
CA VAL A 41 24.28 -29.70 -30.03
C VAL A 41 24.87 -28.45 -30.68
N GLY A 42 26.16 -28.47 -31.05
CA GLY A 42 26.80 -27.40 -31.81
C GLY A 42 26.12 -27.12 -33.15
N ARG A 43 25.60 -28.15 -33.84
CA ARG A 43 24.79 -27.98 -35.06
C ARG A 43 23.46 -27.28 -34.78
N VAL A 44 22.77 -27.66 -33.70
CA VAL A 44 21.50 -27.05 -33.28
C VAL A 44 21.71 -25.57 -32.93
N VAL A 45 22.77 -25.25 -32.18
CA VAL A 45 23.14 -23.88 -31.80
C VAL A 45 23.52 -23.04 -33.02
N LYS A 46 24.32 -23.59 -33.94
CA LYS A 46 24.70 -22.91 -35.19
C LYS A 46 23.48 -22.61 -36.07
N ALA A 47 22.51 -23.52 -36.10
CA ALA A 47 21.27 -23.32 -36.83
C ALA A 47 20.42 -22.19 -36.20
N ALA A 48 20.35 -22.12 -34.88
CA ALA A 48 19.70 -21.02 -34.17
C ALA A 48 20.41 -19.66 -34.42
N GLY A 49 21.75 -19.65 -34.39
CA GLY A 49 22.58 -18.46 -34.62
C GLY A 49 22.58 -17.94 -36.06
N ALA A 50 22.08 -18.71 -37.02
CA ALA A 50 21.88 -18.25 -38.40
C ALA A 50 20.61 -17.39 -38.56
N SER A 51 19.78 -17.27 -37.52
CA SER A 51 18.60 -16.41 -37.52
C SER A 51 18.95 -14.93 -37.32
N SER A 52 18.11 -14.02 -37.82
CA SER A 52 18.28 -12.58 -37.64
C SER A 52 17.92 -12.09 -36.23
N THR A 53 17.81 -12.98 -35.24
CA THR A 53 17.39 -12.65 -33.87
C THR A 53 18.59 -12.59 -32.93
N PRO A 54 18.63 -11.65 -31.97
CA PRO A 54 19.72 -11.57 -30.99
C PRO A 54 19.60 -12.72 -29.99
N ILE A 55 20.53 -13.69 -30.07
CA ILE A 55 20.60 -14.86 -29.20
C ILE A 55 21.86 -14.78 -28.34
N LEU A 56 21.69 -14.81 -27.01
CA LEU A 56 22.78 -15.04 -26.07
C LEU A 56 22.85 -16.54 -25.80
N VAL A 57 24.01 -17.17 -26.05
CA VAL A 57 24.23 -18.60 -25.79
C VAL A 57 25.10 -18.74 -24.54
N THR A 58 24.67 -19.53 -23.58
CA THR A 58 25.42 -19.82 -22.35
C THR A 58 25.27 -21.30 -21.97
N ASN A 59 26.26 -21.85 -21.26
CA ASN A 59 26.18 -23.19 -20.66
C ASN A 59 25.76 -23.08 -19.18
N GLN A 60 25.56 -24.21 -18.49
CA GLN A 60 25.18 -24.20 -17.07
C GLN A 60 26.18 -23.43 -16.18
N SER A 61 27.48 -23.64 -16.38
CA SER A 61 28.54 -22.96 -15.63
C SER A 61 28.63 -21.46 -15.96
N GLY A 62 28.43 -21.09 -17.22
CA GLY A 62 28.34 -19.71 -17.68
C GLY A 62 27.12 -18.99 -17.14
N LEU A 63 25.97 -19.68 -17.02
CA LEU A 63 24.78 -19.11 -16.38
C LEU A 63 25.00 -18.86 -14.88
N LEU A 64 25.67 -19.77 -14.18
CA LEU A 64 26.05 -19.57 -12.78
C LEU A 64 27.06 -18.40 -12.63
N LEU A 65 27.98 -18.23 -13.58
CA LEU A 65 28.90 -17.08 -13.63
C LEU A 65 28.18 -15.74 -13.87
N LEU A 66 27.17 -15.72 -14.75
CA LEU A 66 26.31 -14.56 -14.97
C LEU A 66 25.50 -14.18 -13.72
N GLN A 67 25.29 -15.12 -12.78
CA GLN A 67 24.64 -14.86 -11.49
C GLN A 67 25.59 -14.33 -10.43
N HIS A 68 26.85 -14.76 -10.43
CA HIS A 68 27.87 -14.28 -9.48
C HIS A 68 28.48 -12.93 -9.87
N THR A 69 28.44 -12.59 -11.15
CA THR A 69 28.75 -11.24 -11.61
C THR A 69 27.53 -10.35 -11.34
N ASN A 70 27.71 -9.16 -10.78
CA ASN A 70 26.66 -8.15 -10.55
C ASN A 70 26.07 -7.59 -11.87
N GLN A 71 25.82 -8.46 -12.85
CA GLN A 71 25.12 -8.13 -14.07
C GLN A 71 23.64 -7.89 -13.79
N PRO A 72 22.98 -7.05 -14.59
CA PRO A 72 21.63 -6.61 -14.27
C PRO A 72 20.62 -7.76 -14.43
N SER A 73 19.71 -7.89 -13.46
CA SER A 73 18.78 -9.01 -13.29
C SER A 73 17.80 -9.25 -14.45
N HIS A 74 17.67 -8.30 -15.38
CA HIS A 74 16.78 -8.42 -16.54
C HIS A 74 17.21 -9.47 -17.56
N HIS A 75 18.43 -10.02 -17.46
CA HIS A 75 18.88 -11.13 -18.30
C HIS A 75 18.32 -12.50 -17.86
N THR A 76 17.84 -12.61 -16.62
CA THR A 76 17.35 -13.88 -16.03
C THR A 76 15.94 -13.74 -15.42
N GLN A 77 15.37 -12.54 -15.44
CA GLN A 77 14.04 -12.24 -14.87
C GLN A 77 13.15 -11.45 -15.84
N GLY A 78 11.86 -11.75 -15.79
CA GLY A 78 10.82 -10.94 -16.42
C GLY A 78 10.49 -11.34 -17.86
N THR A 79 9.89 -10.40 -18.60
CA THR A 79 9.24 -10.63 -19.90
C THR A 79 10.10 -10.23 -21.10
N LEU A 80 11.21 -9.52 -20.88
CA LEU A 80 12.05 -8.96 -21.93
C LEU A 80 12.78 -10.03 -22.75
N LEU A 81 13.05 -11.18 -22.13
CA LEU A 81 13.84 -12.25 -22.69
C LEU A 81 13.08 -13.57 -22.62
N THR A 82 13.07 -14.31 -23.73
CA THR A 82 12.54 -15.68 -23.79
C THR A 82 13.69 -16.66 -23.59
N THR A 83 13.56 -17.52 -22.59
CA THR A 83 14.63 -18.47 -22.25
C THR A 83 14.35 -19.83 -22.84
N ILE A 84 15.33 -20.37 -23.57
CA ILE A 84 15.28 -21.69 -24.21
C ILE A 84 16.32 -22.57 -23.52
N LEU A 85 15.86 -23.59 -22.80
CA LEU A 85 16.70 -24.62 -22.19
C LEU A 85 16.80 -25.82 -23.13
N LEU A 86 18.01 -26.11 -23.60
CA LEU A 86 18.32 -27.32 -24.34
C LEU A 86 18.67 -28.45 -23.36
N LEU A 87 17.80 -29.44 -23.27
CA LEU A 87 17.89 -30.54 -22.32
C LEU A 87 18.31 -31.83 -23.03
N HIS A 88 19.43 -32.39 -22.62
CA HIS A 88 19.97 -33.64 -23.12
C HIS A 88 19.91 -34.75 -22.06
N ARG A 89 20.20 -34.42 -20.79
CA ARG A 89 20.14 -35.27 -19.60
C ARG A 89 19.13 -34.70 -18.59
N ASP A 90 18.97 -35.36 -17.44
CA ASP A 90 18.05 -34.89 -16.41
C ASP A 90 18.59 -33.62 -15.72
N PRO A 91 17.97 -32.43 -15.89
CA PRO A 91 18.49 -31.17 -15.40
C PRO A 91 18.12 -30.89 -13.93
N THR A 92 17.60 -31.88 -13.19
CA THR A 92 17.05 -31.70 -11.84
C THR A 92 18.06 -31.11 -10.86
N GLU A 93 19.31 -31.58 -10.87
CA GLU A 93 20.39 -31.03 -10.05
C GLU A 93 20.65 -29.55 -10.36
N PHE A 94 20.77 -29.20 -11.64
CA PHE A 94 20.95 -27.82 -12.09
C PHE A 94 19.75 -26.93 -11.72
N LEU A 95 18.53 -27.42 -11.92
CA LEU A 95 17.33 -26.70 -11.54
C LEU A 95 17.23 -26.50 -10.02
N SER A 96 17.71 -27.45 -9.21
CA SER A 96 17.77 -27.32 -7.76
C SER A 96 18.74 -26.22 -7.31
N LEU A 97 19.93 -26.14 -7.93
CA LEU A 97 20.89 -25.05 -7.69
C LEU A 97 20.30 -23.67 -8.05
N LEU A 98 19.47 -23.60 -9.10
CA LEU A 98 18.75 -22.38 -9.46
C LEU A 98 17.61 -22.04 -8.48
N ALA A 99 17.06 -23.05 -7.79
CA ALA A 99 15.98 -22.86 -6.84
C ALA A 99 16.45 -22.06 -5.63
N ASP A 100 17.64 -22.41 -5.12
CA ASP A 100 18.24 -21.87 -3.91
C ASP A 100 18.56 -20.38 -4.02
N ASN A 101 18.92 -19.91 -5.21
CA ASN A 101 19.42 -18.54 -5.40
C ASN A 101 18.33 -17.50 -5.72
N PHE A 102 17.06 -17.87 -5.93
CA PHE A 102 15.91 -16.97 -6.24
C PHE A 102 16.12 -15.94 -7.38
N TYR A 103 17.24 -15.95 -8.11
CA TYR A 103 17.50 -15.01 -9.21
C TYR A 103 16.86 -15.44 -10.53
N TRP A 104 16.61 -16.74 -10.72
CA TRP A 104 16.00 -17.26 -11.94
C TRP A 104 14.47 -17.14 -11.91
N ASN A 105 13.91 -16.31 -12.79
CA ASN A 105 12.45 -16.15 -12.95
C ASN A 105 12.05 -15.63 -14.35
N PRO A 106 12.31 -16.38 -15.44
CA PRO A 106 11.91 -15.97 -16.78
C PRO A 106 10.38 -16.09 -16.94
N SER A 107 9.74 -15.11 -17.58
CA SER A 107 8.29 -15.18 -17.84
C SER A 107 7.93 -16.17 -18.96
N TYR A 108 8.82 -16.30 -19.96
CA TYR A 108 8.65 -17.22 -21.09
C TYR A 108 9.77 -18.26 -21.08
N LEU A 109 9.39 -19.52 -20.89
CA LEU A 109 10.31 -20.65 -20.81
C LEU A 109 9.99 -21.69 -21.88
N VAL A 110 10.98 -22.03 -22.69
CA VAL A 110 10.93 -23.12 -23.66
C VAL A 110 11.90 -24.21 -23.21
N LEU A 111 11.39 -25.41 -22.99
CA LEU A 111 12.16 -26.60 -22.67
C LEU A 111 12.20 -27.46 -23.94
N LEU A 112 13.38 -27.62 -24.54
CA LEU A 112 13.58 -28.47 -25.71
C LEU A 112 14.34 -29.72 -25.29
N CYS A 113 13.65 -30.85 -25.20
CA CYS A 113 14.24 -32.14 -24.88
C CYS A 113 14.73 -32.83 -26.14
N LEU A 114 16.04 -33.04 -26.22
CA LEU A 114 16.72 -33.67 -27.36
C LEU A 114 16.64 -35.21 -27.30
N THR A 115 16.40 -35.79 -26.12
CA THR A 115 16.35 -37.24 -25.88
C THR A 115 14.94 -37.72 -25.52
N SER A 116 14.58 -38.92 -25.98
CA SER A 116 13.27 -39.55 -25.72
C SER A 116 13.18 -40.23 -24.35
N HIS A 117 14.32 -40.52 -23.71
CA HIS A 117 14.39 -41.26 -22.43
C HIS A 117 14.27 -40.37 -21.19
N LEU A 118 14.19 -39.06 -21.36
CA LEU A 118 14.20 -38.08 -20.27
C LEU A 118 12.84 -38.04 -19.56
N ASN A 119 12.84 -38.06 -18.22
CA ASN A 119 11.61 -37.92 -17.45
C ASN A 119 11.09 -36.47 -17.51
N THR A 120 10.36 -36.17 -18.58
CA THR A 120 9.84 -34.82 -18.80
C THR A 120 8.78 -34.38 -17.78
N THR A 121 8.19 -35.30 -17.01
CA THR A 121 7.21 -34.96 -15.98
C THR A 121 7.87 -34.38 -14.73
N SER A 122 9.01 -34.95 -14.29
CA SER A 122 9.77 -34.41 -13.16
C SER A 122 10.34 -33.03 -13.46
N VAL A 123 10.88 -32.83 -14.68
CA VAL A 123 11.40 -31.52 -15.12
C VAL A 123 10.30 -30.47 -15.14
N LEU A 124 9.13 -30.80 -15.71
CA LEU A 124 8.03 -29.85 -15.77
C LEU A 124 7.53 -29.50 -14.37
N ASN A 125 7.43 -30.48 -13.47
CA ASN A 125 6.95 -30.30 -12.10
C ASN A 125 7.94 -29.61 -11.16
N HIS A 126 9.18 -29.37 -11.59
CA HIS A 126 10.19 -28.73 -10.77
C HIS A 126 9.77 -27.29 -10.38
N PRO A 127 9.88 -26.86 -9.10
CA PRO A 127 9.41 -25.55 -8.64
C PRO A 127 9.94 -24.38 -9.46
N VAL A 128 11.22 -24.42 -9.85
CA VAL A 128 11.89 -23.37 -10.64
C VAL A 128 11.29 -23.21 -12.04
N VAL A 129 10.91 -24.32 -12.67
CA VAL A 129 10.25 -24.31 -13.98
C VAL A 129 8.85 -23.72 -13.83
N GLN A 130 8.15 -24.05 -12.74
CA GLN A 130 6.78 -23.60 -12.51
C GLN A 130 6.65 -22.11 -12.19
N ARG A 131 7.74 -21.41 -11.83
CA ARG A 131 7.79 -19.94 -11.65
C ARG A 131 7.44 -19.17 -12.93
N SER A 132 7.70 -19.75 -14.10
CA SER A 132 7.47 -19.09 -15.39
C SER A 132 5.99 -18.99 -15.76
N GLN A 133 5.52 -17.79 -16.09
CA GLN A 133 4.12 -17.57 -16.48
C GLN A 133 3.71 -18.36 -17.73
N TYR A 134 4.63 -18.55 -18.68
CA TYR A 134 4.42 -19.31 -19.90
C TYR A 134 5.49 -20.38 -20.04
N ILE A 135 5.05 -21.64 -20.21
CA ILE A 135 5.94 -22.80 -20.32
C ILE A 135 5.56 -23.57 -21.57
N LEU A 136 6.57 -23.85 -22.39
CA LEU A 136 6.47 -24.74 -23.53
C LEU A 136 7.47 -25.88 -23.36
N LEU A 137 7.02 -27.12 -23.49
CA LEU A 137 7.88 -28.30 -23.48
C LEU A 137 7.77 -29.01 -24.84
N LEU A 138 8.89 -29.11 -25.53
CA LEU A 138 9.04 -29.81 -26.80
C LEU A 138 9.79 -31.12 -26.51
N HIS A 139 9.14 -32.25 -26.79
CA HIS A 139 9.71 -33.56 -26.49
C HIS A 139 9.54 -34.51 -27.66
N SER A 140 10.64 -35.13 -28.07
CA SER A 140 10.67 -36.12 -29.15
C SER A 140 10.20 -37.47 -28.62
N VAL A 141 9.13 -38.00 -29.22
CA VAL A 141 8.58 -39.32 -28.90
C VAL A 141 8.74 -40.21 -30.13
N VAL A 142 9.29 -41.41 -29.94
CA VAL A 142 9.38 -42.43 -30.98
C VAL A 142 8.13 -43.30 -30.91
N GLN A 143 7.26 -43.21 -31.92
CA GLN A 143 6.03 -43.98 -31.99
C GLN A 143 6.00 -44.76 -33.31
N PHE A 144 5.85 -46.09 -33.24
CA PHE A 144 5.84 -46.98 -34.42
C PHE A 144 7.05 -46.79 -35.36
N GLY A 145 8.26 -46.62 -34.80
CA GLY A 145 9.49 -46.43 -35.57
C GLY A 145 9.64 -45.05 -36.24
N ARG A 146 8.73 -44.10 -35.99
CA ARG A 146 8.83 -42.71 -36.45
C ARG A 146 9.01 -41.77 -35.26
N SER A 147 10.06 -40.95 -35.30
CA SER A 147 10.26 -39.86 -34.34
C SER A 147 9.31 -38.70 -34.67
N ARG A 148 8.54 -38.24 -33.68
CA ARG A 148 7.67 -37.06 -33.78
C ARG A 148 7.91 -36.14 -32.60
N LEU A 149 7.93 -34.84 -32.85
CA LEU A 149 8.04 -33.83 -31.81
C LEU A 149 6.63 -33.48 -31.30
N TYR A 150 6.43 -33.64 -29.99
CA TYR A 150 5.19 -33.27 -29.32
C TYR A 150 5.38 -32.00 -28.50
N VAL A 151 4.33 -31.19 -28.48
CA VAL A 151 4.26 -29.94 -27.75
C VAL A 151 3.40 -30.15 -26.51
N TYR A 152 3.95 -29.82 -25.36
CA TYR A 152 3.30 -29.91 -24.05
C TYR A 152 3.31 -28.55 -23.36
N GLY A 153 2.25 -28.28 -22.62
CA GLY A 153 2.16 -27.18 -21.66
C GLY A 153 2.09 -27.70 -20.23
N SER A 154 1.96 -26.77 -19.29
CA SER A 154 1.74 -27.04 -17.86
C SER A 154 0.47 -26.34 -17.40
N SER A 155 -0.45 -27.07 -16.77
CA SER A 155 -1.70 -26.52 -16.19
C SER A 155 -2.06 -27.28 -14.91
N PHE A 156 -2.92 -26.70 -14.06
CA PHE A 156 -3.33 -27.29 -12.78
C PHE A 156 -3.94 -28.67 -12.97
N SER A 157 -3.62 -29.65 -12.14
CA SER A 157 -4.29 -30.96 -12.20
C SER A 157 -5.70 -30.88 -11.63
N ASP A 158 -6.56 -31.83 -12.01
CA ASP A 158 -7.93 -31.91 -11.49
C ASP A 158 -7.89 -32.54 -10.09
N SER A 159 -8.52 -31.87 -9.11
CA SER A 159 -8.37 -32.20 -7.67
C SER A 159 -8.75 -33.63 -7.31
N ASP A 160 -9.61 -34.25 -8.12
CA ASP A 160 -10.20 -35.55 -7.82
C ASP A 160 -9.39 -36.73 -8.40
N SER A 161 -8.32 -36.46 -9.17
CA SER A 161 -7.64 -37.48 -9.99
C SER A 161 -6.19 -37.80 -9.63
N ASP A 162 -5.50 -36.99 -8.82
CA ASP A 162 -4.08 -37.18 -8.51
C ASP A 162 -3.85 -37.54 -7.03
N TYR A 163 -3.53 -38.83 -6.81
CA TYR A 163 -3.05 -39.36 -5.53
C TYR A 163 -1.57 -38.97 -5.23
N GLU A 164 -0.86 -38.35 -6.17
CA GLU A 164 0.59 -38.07 -6.08
C GLU A 164 0.97 -36.64 -5.65
N GLY A 165 0.01 -35.78 -5.29
CA GLY A 165 0.32 -34.45 -4.72
C GLY A 165 1.03 -33.49 -5.68
N HIS A 166 1.02 -33.75 -6.98
CA HIS A 166 1.60 -32.87 -7.98
C HIS A 166 0.64 -31.72 -8.34
N LEU A 167 1.04 -30.49 -7.99
CA LEU A 167 0.26 -29.25 -8.23
C LEU A 167 -0.10 -29.00 -9.71
N LEU A 168 0.75 -29.42 -10.63
CA LEU A 168 0.67 -29.07 -12.05
C LEU A 168 0.93 -30.33 -12.90
N LYS A 169 0.16 -30.48 -13.99
CA LYS A 169 0.17 -31.65 -14.87
C LYS A 169 0.67 -31.29 -16.26
N LYS A 170 1.41 -32.23 -16.86
CA LYS A 170 1.83 -32.18 -18.27
C LYS A 170 0.62 -32.32 -19.18
N THR A 171 0.28 -31.26 -19.92
CA THR A 171 -0.86 -31.25 -20.84
C THR A 171 -0.43 -31.26 -22.31
N PRO A 172 -0.88 -32.23 -23.13
CA PRO A 172 -0.52 -32.28 -24.55
C PRO A 172 -1.27 -31.21 -25.35
N LEU A 173 -0.54 -30.38 -26.09
CA LEU A 173 -1.07 -29.38 -27.04
C LEU A 173 -1.15 -29.94 -28.47
N GLY A 174 -0.46 -31.05 -28.74
CA GLY A 174 -0.48 -31.80 -29.99
C GLY A 174 0.92 -32.03 -30.57
N THR A 175 0.98 -32.53 -31.80
CA THR A 175 2.23 -32.68 -32.56
C THR A 175 2.71 -31.33 -33.08
N TRP A 176 4.01 -31.09 -33.06
CA TRP A 176 4.64 -29.91 -33.64
C TRP A 176 4.31 -29.81 -35.13
N ASN A 177 3.80 -28.65 -35.54
CA ASN A 177 3.55 -28.28 -36.92
C ASN A 177 3.74 -26.75 -37.05
N PRO A 178 4.63 -26.26 -37.94
CA PRO A 178 4.82 -24.83 -38.19
C PRO A 178 3.51 -24.07 -38.41
N ASP A 179 2.59 -24.61 -39.21
CA ASP A 179 1.31 -23.95 -39.52
C ASP A 179 0.43 -23.78 -38.27
N LYS A 180 0.46 -24.76 -37.36
CA LYS A 180 -0.35 -24.75 -36.13
C LYS A 180 0.22 -23.81 -35.07
N PHE A 181 1.54 -23.67 -35.01
CA PHE A 181 2.25 -22.91 -33.97
C PHE A 181 2.95 -21.66 -34.51
N HIS A 182 2.38 -21.04 -35.56
CA HIS A 182 2.94 -19.88 -36.26
C HIS A 182 2.95 -18.59 -35.43
N THR A 183 2.07 -18.43 -34.43
CA THR A 183 2.04 -17.24 -33.55
C THR A 183 2.55 -17.52 -32.14
N ARG A 184 3.03 -16.46 -31.48
CA ARG A 184 3.39 -16.50 -30.06
C ARG A 184 2.24 -16.95 -29.16
N GLN A 185 1.00 -16.57 -29.46
CA GLN A 185 -0.18 -16.94 -28.67
C GLN A 185 -0.51 -18.43 -28.81
N THR A 186 -0.37 -18.98 -30.02
CA THR A 186 -0.51 -20.43 -30.25
C THR A 186 0.62 -21.23 -29.63
N LEU A 187 1.83 -20.65 -29.58
CA LEU A 187 3.02 -21.26 -28.99
C LEU A 187 2.95 -21.26 -27.44
N PHE A 188 2.45 -20.19 -26.84
CA PHE A 188 2.31 -20.03 -25.39
C PHE A 188 0.85 -19.83 -24.99
N PRO A 189 0.05 -20.91 -24.90
CA PRO A 189 -1.30 -20.80 -24.35
C PRO A 189 -1.25 -20.35 -22.88
N SER A 190 -2.27 -19.60 -22.46
CA SER A 190 -2.39 -19.15 -21.06
C SER A 190 -2.64 -20.35 -20.14
N ARG A 191 -1.76 -20.51 -19.14
CA ARG A 191 -1.78 -21.63 -18.18
C ARG A 191 -2.84 -21.48 -17.08
N PHE A 192 -3.26 -20.24 -16.81
CA PHE A 192 -4.08 -19.87 -15.67
C PHE A 192 -5.47 -19.36 -16.08
N ARG A 193 -6.02 -19.88 -17.18
CA ARG A 193 -7.40 -19.61 -17.58
C ARG A 193 -8.41 -20.27 -16.66
N ASP A 194 -8.05 -21.46 -16.15
CA ASP A 194 -8.85 -22.29 -15.27
C ASP A 194 -7.89 -23.03 -14.33
N PHE A 195 -8.18 -22.99 -13.04
CA PHE A 195 -7.41 -23.62 -11.98
C PHE A 195 -7.93 -25.02 -11.64
N ARG A 196 -9.00 -25.49 -12.30
CA ARG A 196 -9.56 -26.85 -12.20
C ARG A 196 -9.83 -27.29 -10.76
N GLY A 197 -10.44 -26.39 -9.98
CA GLY A 197 -10.82 -26.64 -8.60
C GLY A 197 -9.67 -26.65 -7.60
N HIS A 198 -8.46 -26.22 -8.00
CA HIS A 198 -7.30 -26.18 -7.13
C HIS A 198 -7.55 -25.39 -5.82
N GLU A 199 -7.06 -25.90 -4.71
CA GLU A 199 -7.25 -25.30 -3.38
C GLU A 199 -6.13 -24.29 -3.06
N ILE A 200 -6.46 -23.00 -3.04
CA ILE A 200 -5.55 -21.92 -2.65
C ILE A 200 -5.67 -21.69 -1.15
N HIS A 201 -4.61 -22.03 -0.43
CA HIS A 201 -4.44 -21.71 0.99
C HIS A 201 -4.24 -20.21 1.24
N LEU A 202 -5.21 -19.60 1.91
CA LEU A 202 -5.23 -18.19 2.29
C LEU A 202 -4.76 -18.01 3.73
N ALA A 203 -3.71 -17.22 3.92
CA ALA A 203 -3.24 -16.74 5.21
C ALA A 203 -3.91 -15.40 5.51
N ALA A 204 -4.84 -15.36 6.47
CA ALA A 204 -5.53 -14.12 6.78
C ALA A 204 -5.97 -14.03 8.25
N TRP A 205 -6.06 -12.78 8.71
CA TRP A 205 -6.72 -12.39 9.94
C TRP A 205 -8.10 -11.80 9.62
N CYS A 206 -9.15 -12.29 10.29
CA CYS A 206 -10.54 -11.86 10.08
C CYS A 206 -10.97 -10.83 11.13
N ILE A 207 -10.16 -9.79 11.29
CA ILE A 207 -10.32 -8.70 12.28
C ILE A 207 -10.14 -7.30 11.68
N ASP A 208 -9.94 -7.23 10.36
CA ASP A 208 -9.64 -6.04 9.56
C ASP A 208 -10.93 -5.45 8.96
N GLU A 209 -11.84 -4.95 9.80
CA GLU A 209 -13.10 -4.36 9.33
C GLU A 209 -12.86 -3.10 8.47
N PRO A 210 -13.61 -2.84 7.38
CA PRO A 210 -14.63 -3.67 6.73
C PRO A 210 -14.06 -4.65 5.68
N LEU A 211 -12.73 -4.74 5.57
CA LEU A 211 -12.03 -5.50 4.53
C LEU A 211 -12.14 -7.00 4.73
N MET A 212 -11.97 -7.47 5.97
CA MET A 212 -12.17 -8.85 6.42
C MET A 212 -12.51 -8.92 7.90
N TYR A 213 -13.65 -9.49 8.25
CA TYR A 213 -14.11 -9.63 9.63
C TYR A 213 -14.93 -10.90 9.82
N THR A 214 -15.04 -11.32 11.07
CA THR A 214 -15.76 -12.53 11.44
C THR A 214 -17.22 -12.20 11.74
N LEU A 215 -18.15 -12.96 11.15
CA LEU A 215 -19.57 -12.90 11.45
C LEU A 215 -19.90 -13.67 12.73
N SER A 216 -21.11 -13.49 13.26
CA SER A 216 -21.58 -14.18 14.47
C SER A 216 -21.60 -15.71 14.35
N ASP A 217 -21.64 -16.25 13.13
CA ASP A 217 -21.56 -17.68 12.83
C ASP A 217 -20.12 -18.21 12.76
N GLY A 218 -19.11 -17.36 12.97
CA GLY A 218 -17.69 -17.71 12.87
C GLY A 218 -17.12 -17.67 11.46
N SER A 219 -17.93 -17.36 10.44
CA SER A 219 -17.46 -17.24 9.07
C SER A 219 -16.75 -15.91 8.82
N CYS A 220 -15.69 -15.93 8.00
CA CYS A 220 -14.95 -14.74 7.61
C CYS A 220 -15.56 -14.13 6.35
N THR A 221 -15.93 -12.85 6.40
CA THR A 221 -16.50 -12.08 5.27
C THR A 221 -15.81 -10.72 5.18
N GLY A 222 -16.07 -9.96 4.12
CA GLY A 222 -15.56 -8.59 3.97
C GLY A 222 -15.22 -8.29 2.52
N GLN A 223 -14.88 -7.03 2.24
CA GLN A 223 -14.62 -6.57 0.87
C GLN A 223 -13.58 -7.45 0.15
N ASN A 224 -12.45 -7.76 0.80
CA ASN A 224 -11.37 -8.51 0.17
C ASN A 224 -11.71 -9.99 0.03
N MET A 225 -12.48 -10.56 0.96
CA MET A 225 -12.95 -11.94 0.87
C MET A 225 -13.96 -12.09 -0.28
N ASP A 226 -14.92 -11.18 -0.39
CA ASP A 226 -15.91 -11.18 -1.47
C ASP A 226 -15.26 -10.96 -2.83
N ALA A 227 -14.28 -10.05 -2.92
CA ALA A 227 -13.48 -9.86 -4.12
C ALA A 227 -12.70 -11.13 -4.51
N LEU A 228 -12.07 -11.80 -3.54
CA LEU A 228 -11.37 -13.06 -3.77
C LEU A 228 -12.33 -14.16 -4.25
N ASN A 229 -13.53 -14.26 -3.68
CA ASN A 229 -14.56 -15.23 -4.09
C ASN A 229 -15.04 -14.99 -5.53
N ILE A 230 -15.19 -13.74 -5.95
CA ILE A 230 -15.52 -13.40 -7.35
C ILE A 230 -14.40 -13.87 -8.29
N ILE A 231 -13.14 -13.63 -7.90
CA ILE A 231 -11.96 -14.07 -8.68
C ILE A 231 -11.88 -15.61 -8.68
N ALA A 232 -12.19 -16.26 -7.56
CA ALA A 232 -12.23 -17.71 -7.40
C ALA A 232 -13.26 -18.37 -8.32
N HIS A 233 -14.45 -17.78 -8.42
CA HIS A 233 -15.49 -18.25 -9.34
C HIS A 233 -15.09 -18.06 -10.81
N LYS A 234 -14.48 -16.93 -11.15
CA LYS A 234 -14.04 -16.64 -12.53
C LYS A 234 -12.98 -17.61 -13.03
N PHE A 235 -12.05 -18.01 -12.17
CA PHE A 235 -10.92 -18.86 -12.53
C PHE A 235 -11.05 -20.30 -12.00
N ASN A 236 -12.19 -20.65 -11.38
CA ASN A 236 -12.51 -21.98 -10.88
C ASN A 236 -11.42 -22.54 -9.94
N PHE A 237 -11.12 -21.81 -8.85
CA PHE A 237 -10.31 -22.32 -7.73
C PHE A 237 -11.11 -22.27 -6.43
N LYS A 238 -10.72 -23.08 -5.44
CA LYS A 238 -11.30 -23.10 -4.09
C LYS A 238 -10.40 -22.33 -3.15
N VAL A 239 -10.98 -21.59 -2.21
CA VAL A 239 -10.23 -20.87 -1.19
C VAL A 239 -10.34 -21.61 0.13
N LYS A 240 -9.18 -21.94 0.73
CA LYS A 240 -9.10 -22.50 2.07
C LYS A 240 -8.54 -21.46 3.01
N LEU A 241 -9.37 -20.91 3.88
CA LEU A 241 -8.92 -20.01 4.91
C LEU A 241 -8.18 -20.78 6.00
N ILE A 242 -6.91 -20.45 6.21
CA ILE A 242 -6.11 -20.93 7.33
C ILE A 242 -5.98 -19.75 8.29
N HIS A 243 -6.71 -19.82 9.40
CA HIS A 243 -6.79 -18.73 10.37
C HIS A 243 -5.42 -18.39 10.96
N GLY A 244 -5.03 -17.13 10.75
CA GLY A 244 -4.00 -16.45 11.53
C GLY A 244 -2.61 -17.09 11.57
N THR A 245 -1.82 -16.54 12.49
CA THR A 245 -0.48 -16.96 12.88
C THR A 245 -0.47 -17.17 14.38
N ASP A 246 0.36 -18.09 14.89
CA ASP A 246 0.49 -18.32 16.33
C ASP A 246 0.96 -17.07 17.10
N ASP A 247 1.66 -16.15 16.40
CA ASP A 247 2.27 -14.95 16.98
C ASP A 247 1.36 -13.70 16.97
N GLY A 248 0.17 -13.75 16.36
CA GLY A 248 -0.76 -12.62 16.34
C GLY A 248 -0.32 -11.39 15.53
N LYS A 249 0.75 -11.49 14.72
CA LYS A 249 1.33 -10.35 14.00
C LYS A 249 0.88 -10.29 12.54
N TRP A 250 0.88 -9.07 11.97
CA TRP A 250 0.62 -8.83 10.55
C TRP A 250 1.76 -9.31 9.66
N GLY A 251 2.97 -8.83 9.93
CA GLY A 251 4.13 -9.07 9.08
C GLY A 251 5.17 -7.98 9.21
N SER A 252 6.31 -8.32 9.80
CA SER A 252 7.49 -7.44 9.91
C SER A 252 8.74 -8.28 9.70
N LEU A 253 9.80 -7.62 9.22
CA LEU A 253 11.12 -8.23 9.16
C LEU A 253 11.81 -7.99 10.51
N GLU A 254 11.97 -9.05 11.31
CA GLU A 254 12.59 -9.01 12.63
C GLU A 254 13.84 -9.90 12.63
N ASN A 255 15.01 -9.34 12.94
CA ASN A 255 16.29 -10.07 12.95
C ASN A 255 16.58 -10.85 11.65
N GLY A 256 16.17 -10.29 10.50
CA GLY A 256 16.36 -10.91 9.18
C GLY A 256 15.37 -12.04 8.84
N SER A 257 14.41 -12.33 9.72
CA SER A 257 13.34 -13.30 9.49
C SER A 257 11.97 -12.62 9.49
N TRP A 258 11.07 -13.05 8.60
CA TRP A 258 9.70 -12.56 8.60
C TRP A 258 8.92 -13.18 9.77
N VAL A 259 8.06 -12.39 10.41
CA VAL A 259 7.08 -12.83 11.42
C VAL A 259 5.65 -12.59 10.91
N GLY A 260 4.61 -13.02 11.63
CA GLY A 260 3.21 -12.79 11.25
C GLY A 260 2.78 -13.46 9.95
N LEU A 261 1.76 -12.93 9.28
CA LEU A 261 1.18 -13.52 8.05
C LEU A 261 2.23 -13.67 6.94
N LEU A 262 3.22 -12.78 6.87
CA LEU A 262 4.29 -12.86 5.87
C LEU A 262 5.25 -14.04 6.12
N ARG A 263 5.48 -14.43 7.37
CA ARG A 263 6.22 -15.66 7.70
C ARG A 263 5.50 -16.90 7.17
N GLU A 264 4.19 -16.92 7.37
CA GLU A 264 3.35 -18.04 6.93
C GLU A 264 3.36 -18.19 5.42
N LEU A 265 3.28 -17.06 4.71
CA LEU A 265 3.39 -17.00 3.25
C LEU A 265 4.76 -17.51 2.76
N GLN A 266 5.84 -17.26 3.51
CA GLN A 266 7.19 -17.68 3.13
C GLN A 266 7.46 -19.17 3.40
N HIS A 267 7.08 -19.67 4.58
CA HIS A 267 7.54 -20.97 5.09
C HIS A 267 6.46 -22.05 5.26
N PHE A 268 5.19 -21.71 5.36
CA PHE A 268 4.14 -22.64 5.82
C PHE A 268 3.13 -23.03 4.72
N ASP A 269 3.59 -23.06 3.47
CA ASP A 269 2.79 -23.53 2.31
C ASP A 269 1.41 -22.85 2.18
N LYS A 270 1.37 -21.57 2.58
CA LYS A 270 0.29 -20.64 2.26
C LYS A 270 0.63 -19.90 0.97
N HIS A 271 -0.39 -19.59 0.18
CA HIS A 271 -0.20 -19.07 -1.18
C HIS A 271 -0.51 -17.58 -1.30
N LEU A 272 -1.40 -17.06 -0.45
CA LEU A 272 -1.98 -15.73 -0.58
C LEU A 272 -2.22 -15.09 0.78
N VAL A 273 -2.02 -13.77 0.88
CA VAL A 273 -2.44 -12.89 1.98
C VAL A 273 -3.22 -11.72 1.39
N ILE A 274 -4.45 -11.48 1.85
CA ILE A 274 -5.35 -10.43 1.31
C ILE A 274 -5.73 -9.34 2.32
N ASN A 275 -5.13 -9.32 3.51
CA ASN A 275 -5.33 -8.26 4.51
C ASN A 275 -4.80 -6.89 4.04
N SER A 276 -5.12 -5.81 4.77
CA SER A 276 -4.59 -4.46 4.53
C SER A 276 -3.08 -4.36 4.81
N MET A 277 -2.27 -4.86 3.90
CA MET A 277 -0.82 -4.85 4.00
C MET A 277 -0.23 -3.77 3.09
N ILE A 278 0.71 -2.99 3.63
CA ILE A 278 1.37 -1.91 2.89
C ILE A 278 2.56 -2.47 2.12
N LEU A 279 2.73 -1.99 0.88
CA LEU A 279 3.96 -2.19 0.12
C LEU A 279 5.12 -1.37 0.71
N ASN A 280 6.19 -2.05 1.10
CA ASN A 280 7.45 -1.43 1.52
C ASN A 280 8.63 -2.09 0.77
N LEU A 281 9.83 -1.53 0.90
CA LEU A 281 11.00 -2.01 0.17
C LEU A 281 11.35 -3.47 0.54
N ASP A 282 11.29 -3.81 1.84
CA ASP A 282 11.65 -5.14 2.34
C ASP A 282 10.69 -6.23 1.82
N THR A 283 9.38 -5.94 1.85
CA THR A 283 8.34 -6.85 1.32
C THR A 283 8.44 -6.99 -0.18
N LEU A 284 8.73 -5.90 -0.91
CA LEU A 284 8.93 -5.92 -2.36
C LEU A 284 10.13 -6.77 -2.79
N HIS A 285 11.17 -6.87 -1.95
CA HIS A 285 12.29 -7.77 -2.20
C HIS A 285 11.98 -9.24 -1.88
N SER A 286 11.04 -9.51 -0.97
CA SER A 286 10.82 -10.86 -0.41
C SER A 286 9.58 -11.57 -0.97
N PHE A 287 8.60 -10.83 -1.50
CA PHE A 287 7.28 -11.34 -1.90
C PHE A 287 6.84 -10.79 -3.25
N ASP A 288 5.96 -11.52 -3.90
CA ASP A 288 5.21 -11.00 -5.05
C ASP A 288 3.95 -10.29 -4.55
N TYR A 289 3.45 -9.32 -5.31
CA TYR A 289 2.27 -8.56 -4.93
C TYR A 289 1.37 -8.31 -6.14
N THR A 290 0.06 -8.18 -5.88
CA THR A 290 -0.88 -7.69 -6.90
C THR A 290 -0.68 -6.20 -7.14
N TYR A 291 -1.22 -5.68 -8.22
CA TYR A 291 -1.31 -4.24 -8.41
C TYR A 291 -2.03 -3.61 -7.21
N PRO A 292 -1.55 -2.44 -6.75
CA PRO A 292 -2.21 -1.64 -5.73
C PRO A 292 -3.70 -1.48 -6.00
N TYR A 293 -4.53 -1.94 -5.07
CA TYR A 293 -5.98 -1.74 -5.19
C TYR A 293 -6.51 -0.52 -4.44
N THR A 294 -5.72 0.02 -3.52
CA THR A 294 -6.02 1.30 -2.88
C THR A 294 -4.74 1.95 -2.37
N ILE A 295 -4.77 3.26 -2.19
CA ILE A 295 -3.67 4.03 -1.62
C ILE A 295 -4.11 4.45 -0.22
N SER A 296 -3.26 4.17 0.76
CA SER A 296 -3.45 4.60 2.14
C SER A 296 -2.23 5.38 2.65
N SER A 297 -2.39 6.00 3.81
CA SER A 297 -1.37 6.75 4.52
C SER A 297 -1.60 6.59 6.01
N TYR A 298 -0.60 6.86 6.83
CA TYR A 298 -0.81 6.94 8.28
C TYR A 298 -1.30 8.34 8.65
N GLY A 299 -2.45 8.39 9.32
CA GLY A 299 -3.00 9.61 9.90
C GLY A 299 -2.80 9.64 11.41
N PHE A 300 -3.06 10.80 12.00
CA PHE A 300 -3.01 11.01 13.44
C PHE A 300 -4.39 11.40 13.94
N MET A 301 -4.87 10.70 14.95
CA MET A 301 -6.09 11.03 15.68
C MET A 301 -5.72 11.51 17.08
N ILE A 302 -6.22 12.68 17.46
CA ILE A 302 -6.00 13.28 18.78
C ILE A 302 -7.34 13.71 19.40
N ARG A 303 -7.35 13.96 20.70
CA ARG A 303 -8.52 14.51 21.39
C ARG A 303 -8.72 15.97 21.01
N VAL A 304 -9.97 16.38 20.75
CA VAL A 304 -10.35 17.78 20.62
C VAL A 304 -10.12 18.47 21.97
N PRO A 305 -9.33 19.53 22.04
CA PRO A 305 -9.09 20.24 23.28
C PRO A 305 -10.39 20.90 23.78
N PRO A 306 -10.60 21.00 25.10
CA PRO A 306 -11.77 21.69 25.64
C PRO A 306 -11.77 23.17 25.20
N PRO A 307 -12.97 23.79 25.08
CA PRO A 307 -13.06 25.21 24.78
C PRO A 307 -12.34 26.03 25.87
N VAL A 308 -11.80 27.19 25.49
CA VAL A 308 -11.12 28.04 26.47
C VAL A 308 -12.11 28.49 27.56
N PRO A 309 -11.64 28.69 28.81
CA PRO A 309 -12.50 29.15 29.89
C PRO A 309 -13.26 30.43 29.52
N GLN A 310 -14.56 30.47 29.77
CA GLN A 310 -15.44 31.57 29.32
C GLN A 310 -14.99 32.95 29.78
N TRP A 311 -14.34 33.08 30.94
CA TRP A 311 -13.82 34.38 31.41
C TRP A 311 -12.74 34.96 30.49
N ARG A 312 -11.97 34.12 29.77
CA ARG A 312 -10.98 34.59 28.79
C ARG A 312 -11.63 35.20 27.55
N ASN A 313 -12.90 34.86 27.25
CA ASN A 313 -13.64 35.36 26.09
C ASN A 313 -13.78 36.88 26.08
N ILE A 314 -13.62 37.54 27.23
CA ILE A 314 -13.65 39.01 27.37
C ILE A 314 -12.45 39.67 26.66
N LEU A 315 -11.33 38.96 26.54
CA LEU A 315 -10.08 39.49 25.96
C LEU A 315 -9.93 39.23 24.46
N TYR A 316 -10.63 38.23 23.92
CA TYR A 316 -10.58 37.83 22.50
C TYR A 316 -11.19 38.81 21.47
N PRO A 317 -12.14 39.72 21.79
CA PRO A 317 -12.75 40.60 20.79
C PRO A 317 -11.75 41.52 20.07
N PHE A 318 -10.62 41.80 20.71
CA PHE A 318 -9.51 42.56 20.15
C PHE A 318 -8.20 41.76 20.24
N SER A 319 -7.35 41.90 19.23
CA SER A 319 -6.00 41.32 19.27
C SER A 319 -5.13 42.04 20.30
N THR A 320 -4.06 41.39 20.75
CA THR A 320 -3.07 42.01 21.66
C THR A 320 -2.53 43.32 21.11
N LEU A 321 -2.36 43.41 19.78
CA LEU A 321 -1.99 44.64 19.10
C LEU A 321 -3.03 45.74 19.29
N ILE A 322 -4.32 45.46 19.04
CA ILE A 322 -5.39 46.46 19.19
C ILE A 322 -5.52 46.89 20.66
N TRP A 323 -5.41 45.97 21.61
CA TRP A 323 -5.36 46.31 23.04
C TRP A 323 -4.19 47.24 23.37
N SER A 324 -2.99 46.97 22.82
CA SER A 324 -1.82 47.81 23.03
C SER A 324 -1.97 49.19 22.39
N LEU A 325 -2.56 49.27 21.19
CA LEU A 325 -2.84 50.53 20.49
C LEU A 325 -3.90 51.34 21.22
N LEU A 326 -4.94 50.69 21.74
CA LEU A 326 -5.95 51.34 22.58
C LEU A 326 -5.29 51.97 23.81
N LEU A 327 -4.47 51.20 24.54
CA LEU A 327 -3.76 51.72 25.71
C LEU A 327 -2.80 52.86 25.34
N ALA A 328 -2.02 52.72 24.26
CA ALA A 328 -1.08 53.73 23.83
C ALA A 328 -1.77 55.03 23.37
N THR A 329 -2.84 54.93 22.58
CA THR A 329 -3.61 56.08 22.09
C THR A 329 -4.33 56.79 23.23
N THR A 330 -4.96 56.05 24.16
CA THR A 330 -5.63 56.63 25.33
C THR A 330 -4.66 57.38 26.23
N LEU A 331 -3.48 56.81 26.51
CA LEU A 331 -2.43 57.48 27.29
C LEU A 331 -1.87 58.70 26.57
N THR A 332 -1.69 58.62 25.26
CA THR A 332 -1.19 59.74 24.45
C THR A 332 -2.20 60.89 24.42
N VAL A 333 -3.48 60.59 24.21
CA VAL A 333 -4.56 61.57 24.24
C VAL A 333 -4.70 62.19 25.63
N ALA A 334 -4.65 61.38 26.70
CA ALA A 334 -4.64 61.87 28.07
C ALA A 334 -3.44 62.79 28.34
N ALA A 335 -2.24 62.42 27.90
CA ALA A 335 -1.02 63.22 28.07
C ALA A 335 -1.09 64.55 27.29
N ILE A 336 -1.53 64.53 26.03
CA ILE A 336 -1.69 65.73 25.20
C ILE A 336 -2.68 66.69 25.84
N PHE A 337 -3.85 66.22 26.25
CA PHE A 337 -4.84 67.10 26.88
C PHE A 337 -4.41 67.59 28.26
N THR A 338 -3.73 66.76 29.04
CA THR A 338 -3.15 67.17 30.34
C THR A 338 -2.10 68.27 30.16
N PHE A 339 -1.24 68.12 29.15
CA PHE A 339 -0.25 69.13 28.79
C PHE A 339 -0.90 70.43 28.30
N LEU A 340 -1.89 70.35 27.41
CA LEU A 340 -2.63 71.51 26.90
C LEU A 340 -3.33 72.28 28.02
N ILE A 341 -3.97 71.59 28.97
CA ILE A 341 -4.67 72.23 30.09
C ILE A 341 -3.68 72.86 31.07
N ARG A 342 -2.56 72.18 31.35
CA ARG A 342 -1.49 72.71 32.20
C ARG A 342 -0.86 73.97 31.61
N PHE A 343 -0.63 74.00 30.30
CA PHE A 343 0.01 75.12 29.62
C PHE A 343 -0.92 76.31 29.37
N LEU A 344 -2.19 76.05 29.00
CA LEU A 344 -3.10 77.11 28.58
C LEU A 344 -3.91 77.76 29.70
N ASN A 345 -4.27 77.02 30.76
CA ASN A 345 -5.26 77.50 31.72
C ASN A 345 -4.78 77.57 33.18
N GLY A 346 -3.58 77.07 33.51
CA GLY A 346 -3.06 77.11 34.88
C GLY A 346 -4.00 76.49 35.94
N VAL A 347 -4.81 75.50 35.56
CA VAL A 347 -5.85 74.90 36.43
C VAL A 347 -5.24 73.88 37.40
N SER A 348 -5.84 73.78 38.58
CA SER A 348 -5.37 73.14 39.82
C SER A 348 -5.37 71.60 39.88
N ASP A 349 -5.99 70.86 38.95
CA ASP A 349 -5.90 69.39 38.94
C ASP A 349 -5.80 68.77 37.52
N PRO A 350 -4.58 68.70 36.96
CA PRO A 350 -4.32 68.04 35.68
C PRO A 350 -4.58 66.52 35.70
N TYR A 351 -4.42 65.88 36.86
CA TYR A 351 -4.55 64.42 36.99
C TYR A 351 -6.01 63.99 37.00
N GLY A 352 -6.89 64.75 37.65
CA GLY A 352 -8.34 64.55 37.58
C GLY A 352 -8.89 64.66 36.15
N PHE A 353 -8.29 65.49 35.30
CA PHE A 353 -8.67 65.56 33.89
C PHE A 353 -8.21 64.33 33.09
N ALA A 354 -6.97 63.87 33.31
CA ALA A 354 -6.49 62.63 32.69
C ALA A 354 -7.38 61.42 33.05
N LEU A 355 -7.81 61.33 34.31
CA LEU A 355 -8.77 60.33 34.78
C LEU A 355 -10.12 60.41 34.06
N LYS A 356 -10.62 61.61 33.76
CA LYS A 356 -11.87 61.79 32.99
C LYS A 356 -11.72 61.36 31.52
N VAL A 357 -10.55 61.59 30.90
CA VAL A 357 -10.26 61.09 29.54
C VAL A 357 -10.20 59.57 29.50
N LEU A 358 -9.65 58.94 30.55
CA LEU A 358 -9.67 57.48 30.72
C LEU A 358 -11.08 56.96 31.04
N GLY A 359 -11.85 57.68 31.86
CA GLY A 359 -13.27 57.42 32.15
C GLY A 359 -14.14 57.40 30.87
N GLY A 360 -13.70 58.15 29.86
CA GLY A 360 -13.89 57.90 28.42
C GLY A 360 -14.31 56.49 28.07
N LEU A 361 -13.34 55.57 28.21
CA LEU A 361 -13.39 54.18 27.77
C LEU A 361 -14.47 53.36 28.48
N VAL A 362 -14.85 53.78 29.69
CA VAL A 362 -15.90 53.14 30.50
C VAL A 362 -17.25 53.83 30.31
N ALA A 363 -17.39 54.62 29.23
CA ALA A 363 -18.59 55.37 28.88
C ALA A 363 -19.06 56.36 29.98
N GLN A 364 -18.14 56.89 30.80
CA GLN A 364 -18.49 57.88 31.82
C GLN A 364 -18.72 59.26 31.22
N SER A 365 -19.89 59.85 31.42
CA SER A 365 -20.16 61.20 30.92
C SER A 365 -19.18 62.23 31.49
N MET A 366 -18.66 63.11 30.62
CA MET A 366 -17.86 64.25 31.06
C MET A 366 -18.62 65.56 30.82
N ASN A 367 -18.71 66.40 31.86
CA ASN A 367 -19.31 67.71 31.73
C ASN A 367 -18.35 68.67 30.99
N THR A 368 -18.66 68.99 29.74
CA THR A 368 -17.82 69.86 28.88
C THR A 368 -17.78 71.31 29.36
N ARG A 369 -18.68 71.72 30.26
CA ARG A 369 -18.70 73.07 30.86
C ARG A 369 -17.57 73.32 31.85
N GLU A 370 -17.00 72.25 32.42
CA GLU A 370 -15.85 72.33 33.34
C GLU A 370 -14.54 72.65 32.63
N VAL A 371 -14.50 72.46 31.30
CA VAL A 371 -13.30 72.64 30.48
C VAL A 371 -13.30 74.05 29.87
N LYS A 372 -12.68 75.01 30.56
CA LYS A 372 -12.48 76.39 30.08
C LYS A 372 -11.30 76.49 29.09
N THR A 373 -11.35 75.80 27.94
CA THR A 373 -10.28 75.80 26.91
C THR A 373 -10.70 76.42 25.58
N TRP A 374 -9.72 76.64 24.69
CA TRP A 374 -9.90 77.09 23.30
C TRP A 374 -10.77 76.11 22.49
N TRP A 375 -11.53 76.64 21.50
CA TRP A 375 -12.49 75.87 20.69
C TRP A 375 -11.90 74.61 20.04
N TRP A 376 -10.65 74.65 19.55
CA TRP A 376 -9.98 73.49 18.96
C TRP A 376 -9.75 72.34 19.95
N ALA A 377 -9.41 72.63 21.21
CA ALA A 377 -9.22 71.60 22.23
C ALA A 377 -10.55 70.92 22.58
N LYS A 378 -11.66 71.68 22.57
CA LYS A 378 -13.02 71.13 22.73
C LYS A 378 -13.41 70.23 21.55
N SER A 379 -13.11 70.65 20.33
CA SER A 379 -13.35 69.82 19.13
C SER A 379 -12.56 68.51 19.19
N GLY A 380 -11.28 68.55 19.56
CA GLY A 380 -10.47 67.34 19.73
C GLY A 380 -11.04 66.37 20.77
N LEU A 381 -11.62 66.90 21.86
CA LEU A 381 -12.26 66.09 22.89
C LEU A 381 -13.58 65.47 22.42
N VAL A 382 -14.35 66.18 21.59
CA VAL A 382 -15.54 65.62 20.92
C VAL A 382 -15.16 64.48 19.97
N VAL A 383 -14.07 64.64 19.20
CA VAL A 383 -13.55 63.59 18.32
C VAL A 383 -13.09 62.37 19.14
N TRP A 384 -12.42 62.59 20.26
CA TRP A 384 -12.05 61.51 21.19
C TRP A 384 -13.28 60.76 21.70
N TRP A 385 -14.30 61.48 22.16
CA TRP A 385 -15.54 60.88 22.64
C TRP A 385 -16.27 60.08 21.57
N LEU A 386 -16.36 60.60 20.35
CA LEU A 386 -16.94 59.89 19.21
C LEU A 386 -16.16 58.60 18.89
N SER A 387 -14.83 58.68 18.94
CA SER A 387 -13.94 57.52 18.72
C SER A 387 -14.16 56.44 19.77
N VAL A 388 -14.28 56.82 21.05
CA VAL A 388 -14.54 55.88 22.14
C VAL A 388 -15.90 55.19 21.99
N VAL A 389 -16.94 55.91 21.57
CA VAL A 389 -18.26 55.31 21.30
C VAL A 389 -18.17 54.26 20.19
N ILE A 390 -17.44 54.55 19.10
CA ILE A 390 -17.23 53.58 18.01
C ILE A 390 -16.46 52.35 18.51
N ILE A 391 -15.39 52.55 19.28
CA ILE A 391 -14.58 51.46 19.85
C ILE A 391 -15.42 50.59 20.80
N ALA A 392 -16.25 51.20 21.65
CA ALA A 392 -17.15 50.47 22.55
C ALA A 392 -18.22 49.67 21.79
N ALA A 393 -18.79 50.26 20.73
CA ALA A 393 -19.73 49.55 19.85
C ALA A 393 -19.06 48.37 19.12
N ALA A 394 -17.83 48.55 18.63
CA ALA A 394 -17.06 47.49 17.98
C ALA A 394 -16.69 46.36 18.97
N TYR A 395 -16.27 46.72 20.19
CA TYR A 395 -15.96 45.75 21.24
C TYR A 395 -17.19 44.93 21.63
N THR A 396 -18.33 45.59 21.88
CA THR A 396 -19.57 44.92 22.26
C THR A 396 -20.12 44.03 21.15
N GLY A 397 -20.07 44.48 19.89
CA GLY A 397 -20.45 43.67 18.73
C GLY A 397 -19.57 42.41 18.58
N ASN A 398 -18.26 42.55 18.67
CA ASN A 398 -17.33 41.43 18.59
C ASN A 398 -17.43 40.50 19.80
N LEU A 399 -17.67 41.03 21.01
CA LEU A 399 -17.90 40.24 22.21
C LEU A 399 -19.15 39.38 22.08
N VAL A 400 -20.25 39.93 21.57
CA VAL A 400 -21.47 39.16 21.29
C VAL A 400 -21.17 38.02 20.32
N ALA A 401 -20.42 38.28 19.24
CA ALA A 401 -20.02 37.24 18.29
C ALA A 401 -19.17 36.12 18.96
N VAL A 402 -18.18 36.47 19.77
CA VAL A 402 -17.32 35.49 20.49
C VAL A 402 -18.11 34.71 21.55
N LEU A 403 -19.13 35.30 22.17
CA LEU A 403 -19.98 34.59 23.13
C LEU A 403 -20.98 33.63 22.45
N THR A 404 -21.36 33.89 21.20
CA THR A 404 -22.24 32.97 20.45
C THR A 404 -21.53 31.70 20.01
N ILE A 405 -20.22 31.75 19.70
CA ILE A 405 -19.45 30.59 19.24
C ILE A 405 -18.26 30.39 20.19
N PRO A 406 -18.21 29.29 20.96
CA PRO A 406 -17.10 29.03 21.86
C PRO A 406 -15.78 28.95 21.08
N THR A 407 -14.76 29.64 21.58
CA THR A 407 -13.42 29.61 20.99
C THR A 407 -12.67 28.37 21.46
N PHE A 408 -12.20 27.58 20.49
CA PHE A 408 -11.35 26.43 20.74
C PHE A 408 -9.88 26.83 20.57
N PRO A 409 -8.97 26.28 21.37
CA PRO A 409 -7.55 26.50 21.15
C PRO A 409 -7.13 25.88 19.80
N LYS A 410 -6.06 26.41 19.21
CA LYS A 410 -5.52 25.88 17.96
C LYS A 410 -5.12 24.42 18.18
N VAL A 411 -5.67 23.53 17.36
CA VAL A 411 -5.35 22.11 17.36
C VAL A 411 -4.09 21.89 16.52
N PHE A 412 -3.25 20.93 16.91
CA PHE A 412 -2.08 20.54 16.13
C PHE A 412 -2.48 20.14 14.71
N GLN A 413 -1.87 20.77 13.71
CA GLN A 413 -2.15 20.46 12.31
C GLN A 413 -1.03 19.69 11.65
N THR A 414 0.21 19.91 12.10
CA THR A 414 1.41 19.30 11.55
C THR A 414 2.09 18.37 12.54
N VAL A 415 2.83 17.40 12.02
CA VAL A 415 3.63 16.46 12.84
C VAL A 415 4.72 17.23 13.58
N GLN A 416 5.29 18.27 12.97
CA GLN A 416 6.29 19.12 13.62
C GLN A 416 5.71 19.83 14.85
N GLU A 417 4.50 20.41 14.75
CA GLU A 417 3.84 21.05 15.89
C GLU A 417 3.58 20.05 17.02
N LEU A 418 3.17 18.82 16.67
CA LEU A 418 2.94 17.74 17.63
C LEU A 418 4.23 17.27 18.31
N ALA A 419 5.36 17.24 17.58
CA ALA A 419 6.65 16.80 18.09
C ALA A 419 7.41 17.87 18.91
N THR A 420 7.03 19.16 18.79
CA THR A 420 7.65 20.25 19.55
C THR A 420 7.07 20.47 20.94
N ASP A 421 5.94 19.85 21.25
CA ASP A 421 5.31 19.97 22.57
C ASP A 421 5.92 18.95 23.56
N ASP A 422 6.39 19.40 24.73
CA ASP A 422 7.15 18.61 25.74
C ASP A 422 6.31 17.51 26.45
N GLY A 423 5.16 17.14 25.90
CA GLY A 423 4.10 16.42 26.60
C GLY A 423 3.97 14.91 26.36
N ILE A 424 4.86 14.22 25.63
CA ILE A 424 4.45 12.94 25.00
C ILE A 424 5.63 11.90 24.86
N LYS A 425 5.63 10.80 25.65
CA LYS A 425 6.65 9.70 25.86
C LYS A 425 6.37 8.31 25.18
N THR A 426 7.19 7.97 24.17
CA THR A 426 7.85 6.67 23.79
C THR A 426 7.13 5.32 23.47
N SER A 427 7.69 4.63 22.44
CA SER A 427 7.36 3.29 21.85
C SER A 427 8.66 2.53 21.42
N GLN A 428 8.62 1.20 21.14
CA GLN A 428 9.81 0.29 21.04
C GLN A 428 10.38 -0.03 19.63
N ASN A 429 9.85 0.48 18.50
CA ASN A 429 10.40 0.21 17.16
C ASN A 429 11.36 1.34 16.71
N PRO A 430 12.58 1.09 16.20
CA PRO A 430 13.61 2.13 15.99
C PRO A 430 13.25 3.25 15.00
N THR A 431 12.48 2.98 13.95
CA THR A 431 12.05 4.02 12.97
C THR A 431 10.86 4.81 13.50
N MET A 432 9.98 4.14 14.25
CA MET A 432 8.86 4.76 14.96
C MET A 432 9.29 5.42 16.27
N ALA A 433 10.45 5.07 16.83
CA ALA A 433 11.06 5.64 18.03
C ALA A 433 11.76 6.96 17.70
N ALA A 434 12.35 7.09 16.50
CA ALA A 434 12.82 8.40 16.00
C ALA A 434 11.67 9.43 15.89
N LEU A 435 10.44 8.97 15.64
CA LEU A 435 9.21 9.78 15.68
C LEU A 435 8.58 9.83 17.10
N GLY A 436 8.68 8.71 17.84
CA GLY A 436 8.02 8.41 19.11
C GLY A 436 8.74 8.89 20.37
N ASP A 437 10.05 9.20 20.31
CA ASP A 437 10.77 9.84 21.41
C ASP A 437 10.21 11.24 21.73
N LYS A 438 9.39 11.79 20.81
CA LYS A 438 8.64 13.04 20.97
C LYS A 438 7.11 12.88 20.94
N LEU A 439 6.59 11.67 20.72
CA LEU A 439 5.16 11.37 20.57
C LEU A 439 4.82 10.18 21.50
N ASN A 440 4.07 10.33 22.62
CA ASN A 440 3.45 9.21 23.39
C ASN A 440 2.56 8.44 22.41
N LEU A 441 3.11 7.42 21.78
CA LEU A 441 2.38 6.48 20.96
C LEU A 441 2.06 5.27 21.82
N ILE A 442 0.78 4.88 21.86
CA ILE A 442 0.36 3.68 22.57
C ILE A 442 0.94 2.46 21.83
N PRO A 443 1.80 1.63 22.46
CA PRO A 443 2.37 0.47 21.80
C PRO A 443 1.26 -0.57 21.54
N ILE A 444 1.14 -0.97 20.27
CA ILE A 444 0.23 -2.03 19.81
C ILE A 444 0.75 -3.36 20.36
N THR A 445 0.33 -3.73 21.57
CA THR A 445 0.79 -4.95 22.26
C THR A 445 -0.15 -6.14 22.08
N ASN A 446 -1.46 -5.91 21.88
CA ASN A 446 -2.45 -6.95 21.60
C ASN A 446 -3.52 -6.45 20.63
N LEU A 447 -3.60 -7.07 19.44
CA LEU A 447 -4.41 -6.57 18.32
C LEU A 447 -5.92 -6.81 18.44
N PHE A 448 -6.35 -7.79 19.24
CA PHE A 448 -7.73 -8.28 19.25
C PHE A 448 -8.76 -7.36 19.94
N HIS A 449 -8.36 -6.57 20.94
CA HIS A 449 -9.23 -5.60 21.65
C HIS A 449 -8.67 -4.18 21.67
N LEU A 450 -7.61 -3.93 20.91
CA LEU A 450 -6.82 -2.70 20.98
C LEU A 450 -7.66 -1.43 20.76
N TYR A 451 -8.51 -1.45 19.75
CA TYR A 451 -9.23 -0.24 19.35
C TYR A 451 -10.38 0.10 20.28
N GLU A 452 -11.03 -0.89 20.89
CA GLU A 452 -12.11 -0.64 21.85
C GLU A 452 -11.55 0.05 23.09
N ASP A 453 -10.52 -0.52 23.72
CA ASP A 453 -9.89 0.05 24.90
C ASP A 453 -9.28 1.44 24.64
N ILE A 454 -8.57 1.61 23.52
CA ILE A 454 -7.96 2.90 23.18
C ILE A 454 -9.04 3.96 22.93
N MET A 455 -10.07 3.63 22.15
CA MET A 455 -11.10 4.60 21.77
C MET A 455 -11.99 4.96 22.94
N ASP A 456 -12.32 4.01 23.82
CA ASP A 456 -13.22 4.26 24.94
C ASP A 456 -12.55 4.83 26.19
N ASN A 457 -11.28 4.50 26.45
CA ASN A 457 -10.57 4.96 27.63
C ASN A 457 -9.52 6.03 27.31
N GLU A 458 -8.49 5.70 26.54
CA GLU A 458 -7.30 6.53 26.38
C GLU A 458 -7.57 7.80 25.57
N MET A 459 -8.32 7.69 24.47
CA MET A 459 -8.69 8.85 23.64
C MET A 459 -9.59 9.84 24.39
N LYS A 460 -10.42 9.36 25.34
CA LYS A 460 -11.26 10.21 26.19
C LYS A 460 -10.48 10.89 27.31
N LYS A 461 -9.40 10.26 27.81
CA LYS A 461 -8.49 10.89 28.81
C LYS A 461 -7.68 12.03 28.18
N GLY A 462 -7.24 11.86 26.93
CA GLY A 462 -6.39 12.84 26.23
C GLY A 462 -4.91 12.75 26.64
N GLY A 463 -4.04 13.45 25.91
CA GLY A 463 -2.58 13.36 26.09
C GLY A 463 -1.89 12.26 25.25
N TYR A 464 -2.65 11.59 24.38
CA TYR A 464 -2.16 10.57 23.46
C TYR A 464 -2.58 10.89 22.03
N ALA A 465 -1.77 10.45 21.07
CA ALA A 465 -2.10 10.45 19.65
C ALA A 465 -2.15 9.00 19.14
N LEU A 466 -3.23 8.65 18.46
CA LEU A 466 -3.37 7.36 17.79
C LEU A 466 -2.89 7.50 16.34
N ILE A 467 -1.89 6.69 15.96
CA ILE A 467 -1.42 6.58 14.58
C ILE A 467 -1.93 5.28 13.98
N VAL A 468 -2.76 5.39 12.94
CA VAL A 468 -3.24 4.26 12.14
C VAL A 468 -3.50 4.72 10.71
N PHE A 469 -3.90 3.81 9.84
CA PHE A 469 -4.32 4.14 8.47
C PHE A 469 -5.37 5.26 8.46
N GLY A 470 -5.11 6.31 7.68
CA GLY A 470 -5.88 7.55 7.69
C GLY A 470 -7.31 7.38 7.18
N ASP A 471 -7.54 6.42 6.30
CA ASP A 471 -8.86 5.95 5.88
C ASP A 471 -9.56 5.13 6.98
N TYR A 472 -8.80 4.37 7.76
CA TYR A 472 -9.32 3.59 8.90
C TYR A 472 -9.68 4.46 10.12
N ILE A 473 -9.00 5.59 10.32
CA ILE A 473 -9.29 6.56 11.39
C ILE A 473 -10.76 7.01 11.36
N ASP A 474 -11.26 7.38 10.18
CA ASP A 474 -12.63 7.87 10.05
C ASP A 474 -13.65 6.77 10.33
N PHE A 475 -13.36 5.53 9.90
CA PHE A 475 -14.14 4.36 10.27
C PHE A 475 -14.18 4.15 11.79
N LEU A 476 -13.03 4.19 12.47
CA LEU A 476 -12.95 4.03 13.93
C LEU A 476 -13.74 5.13 14.67
N ARG A 477 -13.66 6.39 14.21
CA ARG A 477 -14.40 7.51 14.81
C ARG A 477 -15.91 7.30 14.70
N GLN A 478 -16.36 6.76 13.58
CA GLN A 478 -17.78 6.46 13.36
C GLN A 478 -18.22 5.25 14.19
N LYS A 479 -17.42 4.17 14.22
CA LYS A 479 -17.72 2.92 14.96
C LYS A 479 -17.90 3.15 16.46
N TYR A 480 -16.99 3.92 17.07
CA TYR A 480 -17.02 4.21 18.51
C TYR A 480 -17.73 5.53 18.86
N ASN A 481 -18.45 6.16 17.91
CA ASN A 481 -19.17 7.43 18.10
C ASN A 481 -18.31 8.57 18.68
N ASN A 482 -17.01 8.56 18.38
CA ASN A 482 -16.02 9.49 18.93
C ASN A 482 -15.80 10.73 18.04
N MET A 483 -16.55 10.90 16.96
CA MET A 483 -16.39 12.00 15.99
C MET A 483 -16.37 13.41 16.61
N LYS A 484 -17.11 13.64 17.70
CA LYS A 484 -17.17 14.94 18.40
C LYS A 484 -16.01 15.16 19.38
N VAL A 485 -15.42 14.08 19.87
CA VAL A 485 -14.37 14.10 20.91
C VAL A 485 -12.98 14.05 20.29
N THR A 486 -12.85 13.53 19.06
CA THR A 486 -11.57 13.35 18.38
C THR A 486 -11.47 14.19 17.12
N TYR A 487 -10.25 14.67 16.87
CA TYR A 487 -9.84 15.40 15.69
C TYR A 487 -8.79 14.60 14.93
N VAL A 488 -8.92 14.59 13.61
CA VAL A 488 -7.95 13.98 12.71
C VAL A 488 -7.05 15.08 12.19
N MET A 489 -5.75 14.93 12.39
CA MET A 489 -4.78 15.91 11.88
C MET A 489 -4.84 15.99 10.36
N LYS A 490 -4.59 17.19 9.83
CA LYS A 490 -4.60 17.44 8.38
C LYS A 490 -3.41 16.78 7.71
N GLU A 491 -2.24 16.80 8.35
CA GLU A 491 -1.05 16.13 7.85
C GLU A 491 -1.17 14.61 8.04
N ARG A 492 -0.91 13.87 6.95
CA ARG A 492 -0.77 12.42 6.92
C ARG A 492 0.61 12.07 6.41
N ILE A 493 1.20 11.01 6.93
CA ILE A 493 2.56 10.58 6.59
C ILE A 493 2.55 9.23 5.91
N TYR A 494 3.64 8.92 5.20
CA TYR A 494 3.90 7.61 4.63
C TYR A 494 2.77 7.10 3.73
N TRP A 495 2.59 7.79 2.60
CA TRP A 495 1.68 7.35 1.54
C TRP A 495 2.22 6.08 0.89
N SER A 496 1.43 5.02 0.91
CA SER A 496 1.78 3.78 0.24
C SER A 496 0.53 3.02 -0.19
N SER A 497 0.75 1.97 -0.96
CA SER A 497 -0.28 1.19 -1.62
C SER A 497 -0.62 -0.06 -0.81
N LEU A 498 -1.91 -0.38 -0.71
CA LEU A 498 -2.37 -1.68 -0.23
C LEU A 498 -2.44 -2.65 -1.41
N SER A 499 -1.92 -3.86 -1.20
CA SER A 499 -1.85 -4.92 -2.21
C SER A 499 -2.03 -6.28 -1.55
N TRP A 500 -2.45 -7.28 -2.32
CA TRP A 500 -2.42 -8.66 -1.85
C TRP A 500 -1.02 -9.22 -2.08
N PHE A 501 -0.55 -10.01 -1.12
CA PHE A 501 0.80 -10.58 -1.13
C PHE A 501 0.75 -12.06 -1.48
N LEU A 502 1.70 -12.46 -2.31
CA LEU A 502 1.89 -13.84 -2.77
C LEU A 502 3.34 -14.25 -2.49
N ARG A 503 3.56 -15.56 -2.47
CA ARG A 503 4.90 -16.10 -2.36
C ARG A 503 5.74 -15.62 -3.56
N ARG A 504 7.03 -15.36 -3.33
CA ARG A 504 7.94 -14.87 -4.37
C ARG A 504 7.96 -15.81 -5.58
N HIS A 505 7.96 -15.24 -6.78
CA HIS A 505 7.94 -15.95 -8.06
C HIS A 505 6.70 -16.82 -8.30
N THR A 506 5.54 -16.33 -7.88
CA THR A 506 4.27 -16.99 -8.17
C THR A 506 3.83 -16.68 -9.60
N ALA A 507 3.70 -17.73 -10.43
CA ALA A 507 3.45 -17.57 -11.87
C ALA A 507 2.09 -16.96 -12.22
N TYR A 508 1.10 -17.08 -11.34
CA TYR A 508 -0.26 -16.56 -11.54
C TYR A 508 -0.51 -15.19 -10.88
N THR A 509 0.52 -14.56 -10.29
CA THR A 509 0.41 -13.22 -9.68
C THR A 509 -0.25 -12.22 -10.63
N SER A 510 0.21 -12.14 -11.88
CA SER A 510 -0.35 -11.22 -12.89
C SER A 510 -1.81 -11.53 -13.25
N THR A 511 -2.21 -12.79 -13.17
CA THR A 511 -3.59 -13.23 -13.48
C THR A 511 -4.55 -12.75 -12.41
N LEU A 512 -4.20 -12.95 -11.14
CA LEU A 512 -4.98 -12.45 -10.00
C LEU A 512 -4.96 -10.92 -9.96
N SER A 513 -3.79 -10.32 -10.22
CA SER A 513 -3.60 -8.88 -10.25
C SER A 513 -4.48 -8.19 -11.29
N ASN A 514 -4.51 -8.69 -12.53
CA ASN A 514 -5.37 -8.13 -13.58
C ASN A 514 -6.86 -8.27 -13.24
N ALA A 515 -7.26 -9.38 -12.63
CA ALA A 515 -8.64 -9.57 -12.23
C ALA A 515 -9.06 -8.61 -11.10
N LEU A 516 -8.20 -8.42 -10.10
CA LEU A 516 -8.41 -7.45 -9.03
C LEU A 516 -8.50 -6.02 -9.58
N MET A 517 -7.61 -5.66 -10.52
CA MET A 517 -7.62 -4.36 -11.18
C MET A 517 -8.93 -4.13 -11.95
N HIS A 518 -9.44 -5.14 -12.67
CA HIS A 518 -10.75 -5.02 -13.32
C HIS A 518 -11.91 -4.83 -12.32
N LEU A 519 -11.87 -5.48 -11.15
CA LEU A 519 -12.88 -5.23 -10.10
C LEU A 519 -12.81 -3.79 -9.56
N GLN A 520 -11.63 -3.18 -9.59
CA GLN A 520 -11.48 -1.78 -9.23
C GLN A 520 -11.95 -0.84 -10.33
N GLU A 521 -11.53 -1.06 -11.58
CA GLU A 521 -11.90 -0.25 -12.75
C GLU A 521 -13.41 -0.21 -12.96
N THR A 522 -14.08 -1.33 -12.71
CA THR A 522 -15.55 -1.44 -12.79
C THR A 522 -16.28 -0.85 -11.57
N GLY A 523 -15.55 -0.45 -10.52
CA GLY A 523 -16.11 0.08 -9.28
C GLY A 523 -16.71 -0.97 -8.33
N VAL A 524 -16.58 -2.26 -8.65
CA VAL A 524 -17.08 -3.37 -7.82
C VAL A 524 -16.44 -3.35 -6.43
N LEU A 525 -15.12 -3.16 -6.34
CA LEU A 525 -14.43 -3.06 -5.05
C LEU A 525 -15.00 -1.94 -4.18
N ASN A 526 -15.21 -0.74 -4.73
CA ASN A 526 -15.77 0.38 -3.97
C ASN A 526 -17.21 0.13 -3.52
N ASN A 527 -18.01 -0.55 -4.36
CA ASN A 527 -19.36 -0.92 -3.98
C ASN A 527 -19.38 -1.97 -2.86
N LEU A 528 -18.51 -2.99 -2.91
CA LEU A 528 -18.33 -3.98 -1.84
C LEU A 528 -17.92 -3.29 -0.53
N TYR A 529 -16.96 -2.37 -0.57
CA TYR A 529 -16.55 -1.60 0.61
C TYR A 529 -17.75 -0.88 1.25
N ARG A 530 -18.54 -0.17 0.44
CA ARG A 530 -19.74 0.55 0.91
C ARG A 530 -20.79 -0.40 1.51
N ILE A 531 -20.98 -1.57 0.91
CA ILE A 531 -21.89 -2.61 1.42
C ILE A 531 -21.46 -3.08 2.81
N HIS A 532 -20.18 -3.46 2.98
CA HIS A 532 -19.69 -3.94 4.27
C HIS A 532 -19.67 -2.85 5.34
N MET A 533 -19.32 -1.61 4.97
CA MET A 533 -19.48 -0.44 5.84
C MET A 533 -20.93 -0.31 6.30
N GLY A 534 -21.89 -0.36 5.36
CA GLY A 534 -23.32 -0.32 5.68
C GLY A 534 -23.77 -1.43 6.61
N ARG A 535 -23.26 -2.65 6.44
CA ARG A 535 -23.57 -3.82 7.29
C ARG A 535 -23.03 -3.67 8.71
N ILE A 536 -21.83 -3.11 8.87
CA ILE A 536 -21.22 -2.87 10.19
C ILE A 536 -21.99 -1.79 10.97
N PHE A 537 -22.41 -0.71 10.29
CA PHE A 537 -23.16 0.37 10.94
C PHE A 537 -24.68 0.11 11.04
N ASN A 538 -25.23 -0.75 10.18
CA ASN A 538 -26.64 -1.10 10.14
C ASN A 538 -26.82 -2.62 9.84
N PRO A 539 -26.80 -3.47 10.88
CA PRO A 539 -26.83 -4.92 10.72
C PRO A 539 -28.14 -5.47 10.13
N ASN A 540 -29.20 -4.66 10.06
CA ASN A 540 -30.49 -5.05 9.48
C ASN A 540 -30.49 -5.07 7.94
N ILE A 541 -29.43 -4.60 7.29
CA ILE A 541 -29.27 -4.67 5.83
C ILE A 541 -28.57 -5.99 5.48
N GLN A 542 -29.32 -7.09 5.42
CA GLN A 542 -28.83 -8.32 4.78
C GLN A 542 -28.75 -8.08 3.28
N VAL A 543 -27.53 -7.85 2.77
CA VAL A 543 -27.29 -7.79 1.34
C VAL A 543 -27.28 -9.21 0.80
N ARG A 544 -28.32 -9.58 0.04
CA ARG A 544 -28.24 -10.72 -0.87
C ARG A 544 -27.21 -10.36 -1.94
N VAL A 545 -26.02 -10.93 -1.83
CA VAL A 545 -25.07 -10.99 -2.94
C VAL A 545 -25.75 -11.83 -4.02
N TYR A 546 -25.87 -11.27 -5.22
CA TYR A 546 -26.63 -11.85 -6.33
C TYR A 546 -26.14 -13.27 -6.70
N GLU A 547 -27.13 -14.13 -6.98
CA GLU A 547 -27.03 -15.36 -7.79
C GLU A 547 -26.52 -15.07 -9.20
#